data_AF-A0A2T2SDW6-F1
#
_entry.id   AF-A0A2T2SDW6-F1
#
_cell.length_a   1.000
_cell.length_b   1.000
_cell.length_c   1.000
_cell.angle_alpha   90.00
_cell.angle_beta   90.00
_cell.angle_gamma   90.00
#
_symmetry.space_group_name_H-M   'P 1'
#
loop_
_entity.id
_entity.type
_entity.pdbx_description
1 polymer ?
#
loop_
_entity_poly.entity_id
_entity_poly.type
_entity_poly.pdbx_seq_one_letter_code
_entity_poly.pdbx_strand_id
1 'polypeptide(L)'
;MLDDDSLAKMETAVQACDEAREALIDALDAAKAHDDDATSTPSVLDPVGTALEDWRDAQQWFMALVDASNASDPATAALLLKTNHGIDASNARCGLPGTDVDGADQPFPLDLTGAQGMILTQAATEHLG
;
A
#
# COMPACT_ATOMS: atom_id res chain seq x y z
N MET A 1 -5.24 -25.78 1.35
CA MET A 1 -4.92 -25.37 2.74
C MET A 1 -3.59 -24.68 2.65
N LEU A 2 -3.50 -23.41 3.07
CA LEU A 2 -2.22 -22.71 3.16
C LEU A 2 -1.32 -23.51 4.09
N ASP A 3 -0.10 -23.82 3.66
CA ASP A 3 0.93 -24.30 4.57
C ASP A 3 1.44 -23.15 5.44
N ASP A 4 2.05 -23.49 6.58
CA ASP A 4 2.48 -22.52 7.59
C ASP A 4 3.51 -21.51 7.04
N ASP A 5 4.33 -21.90 6.05
CA ASP A 5 5.33 -21.02 5.43
C ASP A 5 4.67 -20.01 4.49
N SER A 6 3.71 -20.46 3.66
CA SER A 6 2.88 -19.56 2.85
C SER A 6 2.09 -18.56 3.70
N LEU A 7 1.54 -19.02 4.83
CA LEU A 7 0.83 -18.16 5.78
C LEU A 7 1.74 -17.09 6.37
N ALA A 8 2.93 -17.46 6.88
CA ALA A 8 3.87 -16.51 7.47
C ALA A 8 4.34 -15.45 6.44
N LYS A 9 4.53 -15.85 5.18
CA LYS A 9 4.86 -14.91 4.10
C LYS A 9 3.70 -13.96 3.79
N MET A 10 2.47 -14.46 3.77
CA MET A 10 1.28 -13.61 3.56
C MET A 10 1.11 -12.61 4.71
N GLU A 11 1.29 -13.04 5.96
CA GLU A 11 1.27 -12.16 7.12
C GLU A 11 2.33 -11.06 7.00
N THR A 12 3.56 -11.43 6.62
CA THR A 12 4.65 -10.47 6.40
C THR A 12 4.33 -9.47 5.29
N ALA A 13 3.73 -9.92 4.18
CA ALA A 13 3.35 -9.05 3.07
C ALA A 13 2.22 -8.08 3.47
N VAL A 14 1.24 -8.55 4.25
CA VAL A 14 0.18 -7.70 4.81
C VAL A 14 0.78 -6.65 5.76
N GLN A 15 1.67 -7.07 6.66
CA GLN A 15 2.33 -6.15 7.58
C GLN A 15 3.15 -5.09 6.83
N ALA A 16 3.87 -5.47 5.77
CA ALA A 16 4.59 -4.51 4.94
C ALA A 16 3.66 -3.49 4.27
N CYS A 17 2.46 -3.88 3.84
CA CYS A 17 1.45 -2.93 3.34
C CYS A 17 0.99 -1.97 4.44
N ASP A 18 0.79 -2.46 5.66
CA ASP A 18 0.38 -1.64 6.81
C ASP A 18 1.46 -0.63 7.21
N GLU A 19 2.72 -1.08 7.28
CA GLU A 19 3.88 -0.23 7.56
C GLU A 19 4.07 0.84 6.48
N ALA A 20 3.93 0.48 5.19
CA ALA A 20 4.04 1.44 4.10
C ALA A 20 2.89 2.47 4.12
N ARG A 21 1.67 2.05 4.48
CA ARG A 21 0.54 2.98 4.67
C ARG A 21 0.81 3.96 5.82
N GLU A 22 1.33 3.49 6.95
CA GLU A 22 1.67 4.34 8.09
C GLU A 22 2.78 5.33 7.72
N ALA A 23 3.84 4.86 7.05
CA ALA A 23 4.91 5.71 6.54
C ALA A 23 4.40 6.78 5.56
N LEU A 24 3.45 6.42 4.69
CA LEU A 24 2.82 7.38 3.76
C LEU A 24 2.06 8.47 4.51
N ILE A 25 1.28 8.11 5.54
CA ILE A 25 0.54 9.08 6.35
C ILE A 25 1.51 10.03 7.04
N ASP A 26 2.54 9.49 7.69
CA ASP A 26 3.55 10.28 8.40
C ASP A 26 4.30 11.22 7.43
N ALA A 27 4.66 10.74 6.24
CA ALA A 27 5.31 11.54 5.21
C ALA A 27 4.40 12.67 4.70
N LEU A 28 3.11 12.39 4.47
CA LEU A 28 2.14 13.39 4.03
C LEU A 28 1.85 14.45 5.11
N ASP A 29 1.83 14.07 6.38
CA ASP A 29 1.67 15.01 7.49
C ASP A 29 2.93 15.87 7.69
N ALA A 30 4.12 15.28 7.58
CA ALA A 30 5.38 16.01 7.60
C ALA A 30 5.49 16.99 6.42
N ALA A 31 5.10 16.56 5.23
CA ALA A 31 5.09 17.39 4.02
C ALA A 31 4.13 18.57 4.13
N LYS A 32 2.94 18.34 4.69
CA LYS A 32 1.95 19.40 4.94
C LYS A 32 2.44 20.43 5.97
N ALA A 33 3.24 20.02 6.94
CA ALA A 33 3.83 20.90 7.94
C ALA A 33 5.04 21.69 7.41
N HIS A 34 5.47 21.45 6.17
CA HIS A 34 6.54 22.20 5.53
C HIS A 34 6.03 23.54 5.01
N ASP A 35 6.67 24.65 5.42
CA ASP A 35 6.23 26.02 5.10
C ASP A 35 6.55 26.44 3.65
N ASP A 36 7.47 25.75 2.97
CA ASP A 36 7.87 25.99 1.56
C ASP A 36 6.98 25.21 0.57
N ASP A 37 7.23 25.39 -0.74
CA ASP A 37 6.55 24.61 -1.78
C ASP A 37 6.92 23.12 -1.73
N ALA A 38 6.19 22.39 -0.87
CA ALA A 38 6.30 20.96 -0.65
C ALA A 38 6.15 20.13 -1.94
N THR A 39 5.46 20.66 -2.96
CA THR A 39 5.25 19.98 -4.23
C THR A 39 6.43 20.07 -5.19
N SER A 40 7.45 20.86 -4.85
CA SER A 40 8.67 21.03 -5.66
C SER A 40 9.94 20.70 -4.89
N THR A 41 9.82 20.20 -3.65
CA THR A 41 10.95 19.99 -2.74
C THR A 41 11.24 18.48 -2.62
N PRO A 42 12.36 17.98 -3.19
CA PRO A 42 12.65 16.54 -3.20
C PRO A 42 12.72 15.92 -1.80
N SER A 43 13.31 16.62 -0.82
CA SER A 43 13.36 16.12 0.57
C SER A 43 11.99 15.96 1.24
N VAL A 44 10.93 16.50 0.62
CA VAL A 44 9.54 16.36 1.05
C VAL A 44 8.79 15.32 0.20
N LEU A 45 9.08 15.24 -1.10
CA LEU A 45 8.46 14.28 -2.02
C LEU A 45 9.04 12.87 -1.91
N ASP A 46 10.36 12.72 -1.77
CA ASP A 46 11.05 11.43 -1.76
C ASP A 46 10.48 10.47 -0.70
N PRO A 47 10.18 10.89 0.55
CA PRO A 47 9.58 9.99 1.55
C PRO A 47 8.16 9.53 1.17
N VAL A 48 7.38 10.41 0.54
CA VAL A 48 6.03 10.06 0.05
C VAL A 48 6.12 9.07 -1.10
N GLY A 49 7.04 9.32 -2.05
CA GLY A 49 7.31 8.43 -3.18
C GLY A 49 7.80 7.05 -2.73
N THR A 50 8.74 7.01 -1.79
CA THR A 50 9.28 5.76 -1.23
C THR A 50 8.19 4.93 -0.56
N ALA A 51 7.34 5.56 0.27
CA ALA A 51 6.23 4.86 0.91
C ALA A 51 5.20 4.31 -0.10
N LEU A 52 5.00 4.99 -1.24
CA LEU A 52 4.14 4.50 -2.32
C LEU A 52 4.76 3.31 -3.06
N GLU A 53 6.07 3.34 -3.32
CA GLU A 53 6.81 2.23 -3.93
C GLU A 53 6.79 1.00 -3.02
N ASP A 54 7.11 1.19 -1.73
CA ASP A 54 7.08 0.12 -0.73
C ASP A 54 5.70 -0.52 -0.62
N TRP A 55 4.63 0.30 -0.64
CA TRP A 55 3.28 -0.22 -0.62
C TRP A 55 2.95 -1.01 -1.89
N ARG A 56 3.28 -0.48 -3.08
CA ARG A 56 3.06 -1.17 -4.35
C ARG A 56 3.78 -2.53 -4.36
N ASP A 57 5.03 -2.56 -3.93
CA ASP A 57 5.85 -3.76 -3.97
C ASP A 57 5.36 -4.79 -2.95
N ALA A 58 4.93 -4.37 -1.76
CA ALA A 58 4.29 -5.22 -0.77
C ALA A 58 2.96 -5.82 -1.29
N GLN A 59 2.16 -5.03 -2.02
CA GLN A 59 0.93 -5.51 -2.64
C GLN A 59 1.20 -6.54 -3.73
N GLN A 60 2.14 -6.25 -4.63
CA GLN A 60 2.52 -7.20 -5.67
C GLN A 60 3.02 -8.52 -5.07
N TRP A 61 3.78 -8.44 -3.98
CA TRP A 61 4.22 -9.62 -3.25
C TRP A 61 3.05 -10.40 -2.64
N PHE A 62 2.11 -9.71 -1.99
CA PHE A 62 0.89 -10.34 -1.47
C PHE A 62 0.09 -11.02 -2.58
N MET A 63 -0.12 -10.38 -3.73
CA MET A 63 -0.88 -10.94 -4.85
C MET A 63 -0.17 -12.16 -5.46
N ALA A 64 1.16 -12.15 -5.55
CA ALA A 64 1.92 -13.32 -5.98
C ALA A 64 1.77 -14.50 -5.01
N LEU A 65 1.71 -14.25 -3.69
CA LEU A 65 1.45 -15.28 -2.69
C LEU A 65 0.02 -15.82 -2.79
N VAL A 66 -0.97 -14.93 -3.05
CA VAL A 66 -2.36 -15.33 -3.28
C VAL A 66 -2.45 -16.28 -4.48
N ASP A 67 -1.83 -15.92 -5.61
CA ASP A 67 -1.82 -16.76 -6.81
C ASP A 67 -1.17 -18.13 -6.54
N ALA A 68 -0.05 -18.15 -5.80
CA ALA A 68 0.62 -19.37 -5.40
C ALA A 68 -0.20 -20.25 -4.41
N SER A 69 -1.11 -19.65 -3.64
CA SER A 69 -1.89 -20.36 -2.61
C SER A 69 -3.06 -21.19 -3.12
N ASN A 70 -3.35 -21.16 -4.43
CA ASN A 70 -4.57 -21.70 -5.05
C ASN A 70 -5.87 -21.09 -4.49
N ALA A 71 -5.82 -19.91 -3.86
CA ALA A 71 -7.04 -19.17 -3.56
C ALA A 71 -7.71 -18.74 -4.87
N SER A 72 -9.04 -18.77 -4.90
CA SER A 72 -9.81 -18.44 -6.11
C SER A 72 -9.60 -16.98 -6.57
N ASP A 73 -9.39 -16.08 -5.60
CA ASP A 73 -9.22 -14.65 -5.80
C ASP A 73 -8.65 -13.98 -4.53
N PRO A 74 -8.10 -12.76 -4.62
CA PRO A 74 -7.56 -12.02 -3.47
C PRO A 74 -8.56 -11.73 -2.36
N ALA A 75 -9.85 -11.55 -2.66
CA ALA A 75 -10.86 -11.33 -1.64
C ALA A 75 -11.12 -12.59 -0.81
N THR A 76 -11.17 -13.75 -1.46
CA THR A 76 -11.27 -15.06 -0.83
C THR A 76 -10.03 -15.34 0.03
N ALA A 77 -8.82 -15.05 -0.47
CA ALA A 77 -7.59 -15.21 0.31
C ALA A 77 -7.60 -14.32 1.57
N ALA A 78 -7.94 -13.04 1.43
CA ALA A 78 -8.06 -12.11 2.55
C ALA A 78 -9.12 -12.54 3.57
N LEU A 79 -10.27 -13.05 3.11
CA LEU A 79 -11.29 -13.58 3.99
C LEU A 79 -10.78 -14.79 4.78
N LEU A 80 -10.10 -15.75 4.12
CA LEU A 80 -9.55 -16.94 4.78
C LEU A 80 -8.47 -16.57 5.81
N LEU A 81 -7.59 -15.61 5.49
CA LEU A 81 -6.61 -15.07 6.44
C LEU A 81 -7.29 -14.49 7.69
N LYS A 82 -8.34 -13.69 7.49
CA LYS A 82 -9.09 -13.08 8.59
C LYS A 82 -9.86 -14.12 9.43
N THR A 83 -10.56 -15.05 8.79
CA THR A 83 -11.41 -16.02 9.50
C THR A 83 -10.62 -17.12 10.20
N ASN A 84 -9.52 -17.56 9.59
CA ASN A 84 -8.77 -18.73 10.08
C ASN A 84 -7.54 -18.34 10.91
N HIS A 85 -6.98 -17.15 10.67
CA HIS A 85 -5.72 -16.71 11.27
C HIS A 85 -5.80 -15.32 11.93
N GLY A 86 -6.92 -14.61 11.81
CA GLY A 86 -7.10 -13.29 12.42
C GLY A 86 -6.34 -12.15 11.74
N ILE A 87 -5.75 -12.40 10.57
CA ILE A 87 -4.94 -11.42 9.82
C ILE A 87 -5.87 -10.60 8.91
N ASP A 88 -5.84 -9.27 9.03
CA ASP A 88 -6.65 -8.37 8.21
C ASP A 88 -5.86 -7.89 6.97
N ALA A 89 -6.07 -8.56 5.84
CA ALA A 89 -5.42 -8.20 4.57
C ALA A 89 -6.18 -7.14 3.75
N SER A 90 -7.08 -6.36 4.36
CA SER A 90 -7.85 -5.33 3.64
C SER A 90 -6.94 -4.28 3.00
N ASN A 91 -5.90 -3.83 3.71
CA ASN A 91 -4.97 -2.82 3.23
C ASN A 91 -4.10 -3.31 2.04
N ALA A 92 -3.76 -4.60 1.99
CA ALA A 92 -3.05 -5.22 0.88
C ALA A 92 -3.86 -5.21 -0.44
N ARG A 93 -5.16 -4.87 -0.38
CA ARG A 93 -6.05 -4.79 -1.53
C ARG A 93 -6.47 -3.38 -1.92
N CYS A 94 -5.97 -2.35 -1.24
CA CYS A 94 -6.27 -0.95 -1.54
C CYS A 94 -5.54 -0.47 -2.80
N GLY A 95 -6.25 -0.01 -3.81
CA GLY A 95 -5.62 0.59 -5.00
C GLY A 95 -4.77 1.82 -4.63
N LEU A 96 -3.68 2.03 -5.37
CA LEU A 96 -2.77 3.15 -5.18
C LEU A 96 -3.00 4.24 -6.24
N PRO A 97 -2.78 5.52 -5.92
CA PRO A 97 -2.82 6.59 -6.90
C PRO A 97 -1.70 6.40 -7.94
N GLY A 98 -2.04 6.50 -9.22
CA GLY A 98 -1.05 6.49 -10.31
C GLY A 98 -0.50 5.10 -10.70
N THR A 99 -0.88 4.03 -10.00
CA THR A 99 -0.51 2.65 -10.38
C THR A 99 -1.67 1.69 -10.16
N ASP A 100 -1.81 0.73 -11.06
CA ASP A 100 -2.73 -0.39 -10.89
C ASP A 100 -1.94 -1.62 -10.43
N VAL A 101 -2.38 -2.25 -9.36
CA VAL A 101 -1.89 -3.57 -8.93
C VAL A 101 -3.05 -4.56 -9.09
N ASP A 102 -2.84 -5.59 -9.91
CA ASP A 102 -3.87 -6.61 -10.16
C ASP A 102 -4.32 -7.26 -8.85
N GLY A 103 -5.63 -7.16 -8.56
CA GLY A 103 -6.22 -7.66 -7.31
C GLY A 103 -6.33 -6.66 -6.17
N ALA A 104 -5.72 -5.46 -6.31
CA ALA A 104 -5.88 -4.34 -5.38
C ALA A 104 -7.05 -3.44 -5.83
N ASP A 105 -8.27 -3.98 -5.73
CA ASP A 105 -9.51 -3.41 -6.25
C ASP A 105 -10.28 -2.53 -5.25
N GLN A 106 -9.78 -2.38 -4.02
CA GLN A 106 -10.42 -1.55 -3.01
C GLN A 106 -10.06 -0.07 -3.21
N PRO A 107 -10.94 0.87 -2.80
CA PRO A 107 -10.61 2.28 -2.87
C PRO A 107 -9.36 2.60 -2.04
N PHE A 108 -8.59 3.59 -2.51
CA PHE A 108 -7.50 4.16 -1.74
C PHE A 108 -8.05 4.69 -0.40
N PRO A 109 -7.47 4.29 0.75
CA PRO A 109 -8.14 4.44 2.04
C PRO A 109 -7.96 5.82 2.68
N LEU A 110 -7.18 6.72 2.05
CA LEU A 110 -6.93 8.06 2.57
C LEU A 110 -7.79 9.09 1.85
N ASP A 111 -8.55 9.87 2.63
CA ASP A 111 -9.29 11.03 2.11
C ASP A 111 -8.35 12.24 1.99
N LEU A 112 -7.63 12.31 0.87
CA LEU A 112 -6.63 13.34 0.63
C LEU A 112 -7.22 14.48 -0.19
N THR A 113 -7.44 15.60 0.49
CA THR A 113 -7.89 16.85 -0.13
C THR A 113 -6.87 17.97 0.08
N GLY A 114 -6.92 19.00 -0.77
CA GLY A 114 -6.03 20.16 -0.65
C GLY A 114 -4.55 19.82 -0.88
N ALA A 115 -3.67 20.33 -0.01
CA ALA A 115 -2.22 20.24 -0.18
C ALA A 115 -1.69 18.80 -0.22
N GLN A 116 -2.20 17.92 0.66
CA GLN A 116 -1.77 16.51 0.71
C GLN A 116 -2.12 15.75 -0.57
N GLY A 117 -3.27 16.05 -1.18
CA GLY A 117 -3.65 15.45 -2.47
C GLY A 117 -2.71 15.87 -3.62
N MET A 118 -2.26 17.13 -3.63
CA MET A 118 -1.29 17.61 -4.63
C MET A 118 0.08 16.98 -4.44
N ILE A 119 0.58 16.91 -3.19
CA ILE A 119 1.85 16.27 -2.84
C ILE A 119 1.84 14.79 -3.26
N LEU A 120 0.78 14.06 -2.90
CA LEU A 120 0.61 12.67 -3.28
C LEU A 120 0.62 12.49 -4.79
N THR A 121 -0.14 13.31 -5.52
CA THR A 121 -0.23 13.21 -6.99
C THR A 121 1.13 13.44 -7.63
N GLN A 122 1.88 14.43 -7.14
CA GLN A 122 3.22 14.73 -7.64
C GLN A 122 4.19 13.57 -7.35
N ALA A 123 4.25 13.11 -6.10
CA ALA A 123 5.10 11.99 -5.71
C ALA A 123 4.78 10.71 -6.50
N ALA A 124 3.49 10.39 -6.67
CA ALA A 124 3.06 9.25 -7.49
C ALA A 124 3.49 9.40 -8.96
N THR A 125 3.41 10.61 -9.52
CA THR A 125 3.85 10.87 -10.89
C THR A 125 5.36 10.67 -11.06
N GLU A 126 6.16 11.04 -10.06
CA GLU A 126 7.63 10.95 -10.13
C GLU A 126 8.17 9.54 -9.84
N HIS A 127 7.51 8.78 -8.97
CA HIS A 127 7.99 7.48 -8.49
C HIS A 127 7.26 6.28 -9.09
N LEU A 128 6.00 6.44 -9.47
CA LEU A 128 5.16 5.35 -10.01
C LEU A 128 4.83 5.50 -11.50
N GLY A 129 5.16 6.65 -12.11
CA GLY A 129 4.87 7.00 -13.51
C GLY A 129 5.82 6.42 -14.55
#